data_AF-A0A7Y2JJM9-F1
#
_entry.id   AF-A0A7Y2JJM9-F1
#
_cell.length_a   1.000
_cell.length_b   1.000
_cell.length_c   1.000
_cell.angle_alpha   90.00
_cell.angle_beta   90.00
_cell.angle_gamma   90.00
#
_symmetry.space_group_name_H-M   'P 1'
#
loop_
_entity.id
_entity.type
_entity.pdbx_description
1 polymer ?
#
loop_
_entity_poly.entity_id
_entity_poly.type
_entity_poly.pdbx_seq_one_letter_code
_entity_poly.pdbx_strand_id
1 'polypeptide(L)'
;DAMLARIGDPEARDIAKLSRRDLAGCLAAGGSGATTVATTMIAAHLAGIRVFATGGIGGVHMGAEVSFDISADLHELAETPVLVVCAGAKAILDIPKTLEMLETLGVPVVTYGQSLFPAFWSRHHPDRIATPASASDPHTIARQFEMARNIGFRGGMLVANPIPEADEIPGEVMGPIIARAVAEAEANPDAKGKNATPFLLNRILELTDGRSLDANVALVLNNARLAAKIATELEKAAGNR
;
A
#
# COMPACT_ATOMS: atom_id res chain seq x y z
N ASP A 1 2.42 -10.03 -21.67
CA ASP A 1 1.00 -9.78 -22.04
C ASP A 1 0.07 -10.93 -21.68
N ALA A 2 0.23 -12.15 -22.20
CA ALA A 2 -0.68 -13.27 -21.90
C ALA A 2 -0.81 -13.63 -20.40
N MET A 3 0.29 -13.63 -19.64
CA MET A 3 0.24 -13.92 -18.20
C MET A 3 -0.45 -12.81 -17.39
N LEU A 4 -0.25 -11.55 -17.78
CA LEU A 4 -0.94 -10.40 -17.16
C LEU A 4 -2.44 -10.43 -17.46
N ALA A 5 -2.82 -10.75 -18.70
CA ALA A 5 -4.22 -10.92 -19.08
C ALA A 5 -4.91 -12.01 -18.26
N ARG A 6 -4.25 -13.16 -18.07
CA ARG A 6 -4.77 -14.25 -17.24
C ARG A 6 -4.92 -13.88 -15.77
N ILE A 7 -3.95 -13.14 -15.19
CA ILE A 7 -4.02 -12.69 -13.79
C ILE A 7 -5.12 -11.63 -13.59
N GLY A 8 -5.36 -10.79 -14.60
CA GLY A 8 -6.37 -9.74 -14.56
C GLY A 8 -7.79 -10.19 -14.92
N ASP A 9 -7.97 -11.44 -15.35
CA ASP A 9 -9.28 -11.98 -15.73
C ASP A 9 -10.10 -12.30 -14.46
N PRO A 10 -11.24 -11.62 -14.23
CA PRO A 10 -12.08 -11.88 -13.05
C PRO A 10 -12.71 -13.29 -13.06
N GLU A 11 -12.75 -13.97 -14.21
CA GLU A 11 -13.26 -15.34 -14.33
C GLU A 11 -12.18 -16.41 -14.07
N ALA A 12 -10.90 -16.02 -13.93
CA ALA A 12 -9.81 -16.94 -13.67
C ALA A 12 -9.86 -17.50 -12.24
N ARG A 13 -10.30 -18.76 -12.11
CA ARG A 13 -10.47 -19.44 -10.81
C ARG A 13 -9.18 -20.08 -10.26
N ASP A 14 -8.13 -20.10 -11.06
CA ASP A 14 -6.85 -20.74 -10.77
C ASP A 14 -5.76 -19.77 -10.29
N ILE A 15 -6.13 -18.50 -10.05
CA ILE A 15 -5.23 -17.46 -9.56
C ILE A 15 -5.52 -17.21 -8.07
N ALA A 16 -4.64 -17.73 -7.21
CA ALA A 16 -4.74 -17.50 -5.77
C ALA A 16 -4.27 -16.08 -5.39
N LYS A 17 -4.91 -15.43 -4.42
CA LYS A 17 -4.34 -14.25 -3.76
C LYS A 17 -3.25 -14.71 -2.79
N LEU A 18 -2.01 -14.30 -3.01
CA LEU A 18 -0.85 -14.78 -2.26
C LEU A 18 -0.30 -13.70 -1.32
N SER A 19 -0.42 -13.94 -0.02
CA SER A 19 0.36 -13.26 1.00
C SER A 19 1.57 -14.11 1.43
N ARG A 20 2.40 -13.59 2.34
CA ARG A 20 3.64 -14.24 2.80
C ARG A 20 3.44 -15.71 3.21
N ARG A 21 2.38 -16.00 3.97
CA ARG A 21 2.08 -17.36 4.46
C ARG A 21 1.68 -18.34 3.34
N ASP A 22 1.16 -17.81 2.22
CA ASP A 22 0.62 -18.62 1.13
C ASP A 22 1.69 -18.96 0.09
N LEU A 23 2.76 -18.13 0.02
CA LEU A 23 3.78 -18.18 -1.03
C LEU A 23 4.44 -19.56 -1.17
N ALA A 24 4.96 -20.12 -0.07
CA ALA A 24 5.71 -21.38 -0.12
C ALA A 24 4.83 -22.55 -0.60
N GLY A 25 3.58 -22.62 -0.13
CA GLY A 25 2.62 -23.64 -0.53
C GLY A 25 2.26 -23.53 -2.01
N CYS A 26 2.02 -22.32 -2.51
CA CYS A 26 1.70 -22.09 -3.92
C CYS A 26 2.87 -22.48 -4.83
N LEU A 27 4.10 -22.07 -4.49
CA LEU A 27 5.30 -22.40 -5.26
C LEU A 27 5.59 -23.90 -5.27
N ALA A 28 5.50 -24.58 -4.12
CA ALA A 28 5.72 -26.02 -4.03
C ALA A 28 4.71 -26.84 -4.86
N ALA A 29 3.49 -26.33 -5.00
CA ALA A 29 2.44 -26.96 -5.82
C ALA A 29 2.53 -26.59 -7.32
N GLY A 30 3.45 -25.72 -7.74
CA GLY A 30 3.51 -25.21 -9.11
C GLY A 30 2.30 -24.35 -9.49
N GLY A 31 1.64 -23.73 -8.50
CA GLY A 31 0.44 -22.92 -8.69
C GLY A 31 0.70 -21.53 -9.29
N SER A 32 -0.38 -20.81 -9.59
CA SER A 32 -0.36 -19.42 -10.02
C SER A 32 -1.06 -18.52 -9.00
N GLY A 33 -0.61 -17.28 -8.85
CA GLY A 33 -1.26 -16.35 -7.94
C GLY A 33 -0.88 -14.89 -8.11
N ALA A 34 -1.79 -14.02 -7.68
CA ALA A 34 -1.62 -12.58 -7.61
C ALA A 34 -1.02 -12.20 -6.24
N THR A 35 0.17 -11.62 -6.24
CA THR A 35 0.93 -11.30 -5.03
C THR A 35 0.41 -10.04 -4.34
N THR A 36 0.25 -10.08 -3.01
CA THR A 36 0.00 -8.86 -2.22
C THR A 36 1.26 -7.99 -2.15
N VAL A 37 1.18 -6.85 -1.45
CA VAL A 37 2.36 -6.00 -1.19
C VAL A 37 3.45 -6.81 -0.48
N ALA A 38 3.11 -7.54 0.59
CA ALA A 38 4.07 -8.37 1.31
C ALA A 38 4.83 -9.34 0.38
N THR A 39 4.11 -10.16 -0.37
CA THR A 39 4.73 -11.14 -1.27
C THR A 39 5.51 -10.49 -2.42
N THR A 40 5.04 -9.34 -2.91
CA THR A 40 5.74 -8.59 -3.96
C THR A 40 7.06 -8.02 -3.43
N MET A 41 7.11 -7.55 -2.19
CA MET A 41 8.36 -7.11 -1.55
C MET A 41 9.37 -8.24 -1.44
N ILE A 42 8.95 -9.43 -1.00
CA ILE A 42 9.81 -10.63 -0.94
C ILE A 42 10.40 -10.93 -2.32
N ALA A 43 9.55 -11.02 -3.34
CA ALA A 43 9.98 -11.32 -4.70
C ALA A 43 10.92 -10.23 -5.26
N ALA A 44 10.61 -8.95 -5.04
CA ALA A 44 11.44 -7.83 -5.45
C ALA A 44 12.83 -7.91 -4.80
N HIS A 45 12.90 -8.16 -3.49
CA HIS A 45 14.17 -8.28 -2.79
C HIS A 45 15.01 -9.46 -3.29
N LEU A 46 14.40 -10.64 -3.48
CA LEU A 46 15.07 -11.80 -4.06
C LEU A 46 15.63 -11.53 -5.47
N ALA A 47 14.97 -10.66 -6.24
CA ALA A 47 15.41 -10.22 -7.55
C ALA A 47 16.40 -9.04 -7.53
N GLY A 48 16.78 -8.52 -6.36
CA GLY A 48 17.64 -7.34 -6.24
C GLY A 48 16.96 -6.00 -6.57
N ILE A 49 15.63 -5.98 -6.67
CA ILE A 49 14.82 -4.79 -6.93
C ILE A 49 14.57 -4.05 -5.61
N ARG A 50 14.95 -2.77 -5.57
CA ARG A 50 14.94 -1.96 -4.33
C ARG A 50 13.73 -1.04 -4.17
N VAL A 51 12.98 -0.79 -5.25
CA VAL A 51 11.83 0.12 -5.25
C VAL A 51 10.60 -0.57 -5.83
N PHE A 52 9.47 -0.45 -5.14
CA PHE A 52 8.19 -1.03 -5.52
C PHE A 52 7.10 0.04 -5.46
N ALA A 53 6.32 0.18 -6.53
CA ALA A 53 5.14 1.06 -6.58
C ALA A 53 3.84 0.25 -6.49
N THR A 54 2.90 0.71 -5.68
CA THR A 54 1.55 0.12 -5.57
C THR A 54 0.50 1.23 -5.42
N GLY A 55 -0.78 0.86 -5.41
CA GLY A 55 -1.85 1.79 -5.09
C GLY A 55 -1.79 2.23 -3.63
N GLY A 56 -1.95 1.27 -2.72
CA GLY A 56 -2.01 1.51 -1.28
C GLY A 56 -1.65 0.23 -0.53
N ILE A 57 -0.97 0.35 0.61
CA ILE A 57 -0.63 -0.81 1.43
C ILE A 57 -1.84 -1.34 2.19
N GLY A 58 -1.79 -2.59 2.64
CA GLY A 58 -2.61 -3.04 3.76
C GLY A 58 -2.14 -2.41 5.07
N GLY A 59 -2.86 -2.65 6.16
CA GLY A 59 -2.57 -2.04 7.45
C GLY A 59 -3.41 -2.64 8.56
N VAL A 60 -3.64 -1.87 9.61
CA VAL A 60 -4.52 -2.25 10.72
C VAL A 60 -5.97 -2.01 10.27
N HIS A 61 -6.83 -3.02 10.38
CA HIS A 61 -8.24 -2.87 10.05
C HIS A 61 -9.01 -2.15 11.16
N MET A 62 -10.16 -1.58 10.79
CA MET A 62 -11.12 -1.08 11.79
C MET A 62 -11.52 -2.23 12.74
N GLY A 63 -11.53 -1.96 14.06
CA GLY A 63 -11.87 -2.97 15.08
C GLY A 63 -10.77 -4.00 15.38
N ALA A 64 -9.55 -3.81 14.85
CA ALA A 64 -8.43 -4.74 15.06
C ALA A 64 -8.04 -4.92 16.54
N GLU A 65 -8.40 -4.00 17.44
CA GLU A 65 -8.23 -4.16 18.88
C GLU A 65 -9.00 -5.34 19.46
N VAL A 66 -10.04 -5.83 18.77
CA VAL A 66 -10.78 -7.05 19.11
C VAL A 66 -10.45 -8.19 18.15
N SER A 67 -10.41 -7.92 16.83
CA SER A 67 -10.31 -8.96 15.80
C SER A 67 -8.88 -9.41 15.49
N PHE A 68 -7.89 -8.57 15.81
CA PHE A 68 -6.49 -8.72 15.41
C PHE A 68 -6.30 -8.83 13.88
N ASP A 69 -7.22 -8.28 13.10
CA ASP A 69 -7.11 -8.23 11.64
C ASP A 69 -6.09 -7.14 11.22
N ILE A 70 -4.84 -7.56 11.09
CA ILE A 70 -3.70 -6.70 10.75
C ILE A 70 -2.97 -7.30 9.55
N SER A 71 -2.76 -6.49 8.52
CA SER A 71 -2.10 -6.92 7.29
C SER A 71 -0.65 -7.35 7.54
N ALA A 72 -0.27 -8.48 6.93
CA ALA A 72 1.12 -8.93 6.87
C ALA A 72 2.07 -7.95 6.16
N ASP A 73 1.53 -6.99 5.39
CA ASP A 73 2.32 -5.94 4.73
C ASP A 73 3.15 -5.13 5.74
N LEU A 74 2.63 -4.88 6.94
CA LEU A 74 3.33 -4.09 7.97
C LEU A 74 4.57 -4.81 8.48
N HIS A 75 4.44 -6.11 8.76
CA HIS A 75 5.58 -6.95 9.14
C HIS A 75 6.58 -7.09 7.99
N GLU A 76 6.12 -7.22 6.76
CA GLU A 76 7.03 -7.31 5.61
C GLU A 76 7.85 -6.03 5.43
N LEU A 77 7.22 -4.85 5.60
CA LEU A 77 7.90 -3.56 5.64
C LEU A 77 8.97 -3.50 6.74
N ALA A 78 8.81 -4.22 7.86
CA ALA A 78 9.81 -4.28 8.92
C ALA A 78 11.00 -5.20 8.61
N GLU A 79 10.84 -6.16 7.69
CA GLU A 79 11.84 -7.20 7.43
C GLU A 79 12.59 -7.00 6.12
N THR A 80 11.90 -6.61 5.05
CA THR A 80 12.40 -6.68 3.68
C THR A 80 12.88 -5.33 3.17
N PRO A 81 14.14 -5.20 2.70
CA PRO A 81 14.76 -3.92 2.33
C PRO A 81 14.31 -3.41 0.96
N VAL A 82 13.01 -3.11 0.85
CA VAL A 82 12.38 -2.54 -0.34
C VAL A 82 11.67 -1.25 0.06
N LEU A 83 11.90 -0.19 -0.69
CA LEU A 83 11.16 1.07 -0.57
C LEU A 83 9.83 0.93 -1.32
N VAL A 84 8.73 1.15 -0.62
CA VAL A 84 7.37 1.03 -1.16
C VAL A 84 6.76 2.42 -1.34
N VAL A 85 6.42 2.78 -2.58
CA VAL A 85 5.70 4.01 -2.91
C VAL A 85 4.21 3.70 -3.09
N CYS A 86 3.35 4.39 -2.34
CA CYS A 86 1.90 4.21 -2.42
C CYS A 86 1.14 5.47 -1.98
N ALA A 87 -0.18 5.52 -2.16
CA ALA A 87 -1.04 6.62 -1.70
C ALA A 87 -1.43 6.49 -0.21
N GLY A 88 -0.51 6.01 0.63
CA GLY A 88 -0.78 5.64 2.01
C GLY A 88 -1.41 4.26 2.17
N ALA A 89 -1.97 3.99 3.35
CA ALA A 89 -2.80 2.79 3.58
C ALA A 89 -4.16 2.95 2.88
N LYS A 90 -4.76 1.84 2.43
CA LYS A 90 -6.10 1.88 1.83
C LYS A 90 -7.09 2.55 2.79
N ALA A 91 -7.95 3.43 2.29
CA ALA A 91 -8.84 4.25 3.12
C ALA A 91 -9.86 3.47 3.97
N ILE A 92 -10.06 2.18 3.70
CA ILE A 92 -10.91 1.28 4.47
C ILE A 92 -10.26 0.77 5.78
N LEU A 93 -9.03 1.21 6.06
CA LEU A 93 -8.21 0.78 7.19
C LEU A 93 -8.16 1.87 8.26
N ASP A 94 -7.78 1.47 9.47
CA ASP A 94 -7.50 2.38 10.57
C ASP A 94 -6.10 3.00 10.36
N ILE A 95 -6.06 4.17 9.71
CA ILE A 95 -4.81 4.86 9.38
C ILE A 95 -4.03 5.23 10.65
N PRO A 96 -4.63 5.83 11.70
CA PRO A 96 -3.91 6.10 12.95
C PRO A 96 -3.24 4.86 13.53
N LYS A 97 -3.98 3.74 13.71
CA LYS A 97 -3.38 2.50 14.24
C LYS A 97 -2.35 1.90 13.29
N THR A 98 -2.50 2.09 11.98
CA THR A 98 -1.51 1.66 10.99
C THR A 98 -0.18 2.41 11.17
N LEU A 99 -0.22 3.72 11.41
CA LEU A 99 0.99 4.52 11.68
C LEU A 99 1.65 4.12 13.01
N GLU A 100 0.86 3.91 14.06
CA GLU A 100 1.37 3.43 15.36
C GLU A 100 2.05 2.05 15.25
N MET A 101 1.49 1.15 14.44
CA MET A 101 2.10 -0.16 14.20
C MET A 101 3.38 -0.05 13.37
N LEU A 102 3.43 0.83 12.37
CA LEU A 102 4.64 1.10 11.59
C LEU A 102 5.74 1.71 12.47
N GLU A 103 5.39 2.62 13.39
CA GLU A 103 6.31 3.15 14.39
C GLU A 103 6.85 2.04 15.29
N THR A 104 5.97 1.21 15.85
CA THR A 104 6.34 0.09 16.73
C THR A 104 7.29 -0.90 16.03
N LEU A 105 7.07 -1.14 14.74
CA LEU A 105 7.90 -2.01 13.91
C LEU A 105 9.20 -1.34 13.41
N GLY A 106 9.39 -0.05 13.70
CA GLY A 106 10.57 0.70 13.28
C GLY A 106 10.63 0.98 11.78
N VAL A 107 9.49 1.00 11.09
CA VAL A 107 9.41 1.28 9.64
C VAL A 107 9.41 2.79 9.40
N PRO A 108 10.40 3.35 8.67
CA PRO A 108 10.39 4.76 8.30
C PRO A 108 9.22 5.07 7.36
N VAL A 109 8.46 6.11 7.68
CA VAL A 109 7.34 6.62 6.89
C VAL A 109 7.61 8.05 6.46
N VAL A 110 7.59 8.32 5.16
CA VAL A 110 7.79 9.66 4.60
C VAL A 110 6.67 10.00 3.65
N THR A 111 6.01 11.13 3.89
CA THR A 111 5.04 11.67 2.94
C THR A 111 5.73 12.63 1.95
N TYR A 112 5.43 12.45 0.67
CA TYR A 112 5.96 13.28 -0.40
C TYR A 112 5.19 14.60 -0.52
N GLY A 113 5.90 15.72 -0.34
CA GLY A 113 5.41 17.05 -0.65
C GLY A 113 4.33 17.63 0.28
N GLN A 114 3.99 16.98 1.40
CA GLN A 114 3.07 17.53 2.40
C GLN A 114 3.29 16.95 3.81
N SER A 115 2.70 17.59 4.82
CA SER A 115 2.80 17.23 6.24
C SER A 115 1.61 16.41 6.77
N LEU A 116 0.62 16.12 5.94
CA LEU A 116 -0.51 15.25 6.29
C LEU A 116 -0.34 13.91 5.59
N PHE A 117 -0.72 12.82 6.27
CA PHE A 117 -0.68 11.49 5.69
C PHE A 117 -1.86 11.31 4.71
N PRO A 118 -1.63 10.82 3.48
CA PRO A 118 -2.68 10.62 2.49
C PRO A 118 -3.58 9.43 2.86
N ALA A 119 -4.86 9.56 2.53
CA ALA A 119 -5.88 8.55 2.77
C ALA A 119 -6.34 7.93 1.45
N PHE A 120 -5.40 7.38 0.68
CA PHE A 120 -5.63 6.67 -0.58
C PHE A 120 -6.29 7.55 -1.66
N TRP A 121 -7.62 7.62 -1.72
CA TRP A 121 -8.37 8.46 -2.67
C TRP A 121 -8.37 9.94 -2.32
N SER A 122 -7.97 10.29 -1.09
CA SER A 122 -7.96 11.65 -0.58
C SER A 122 -6.52 12.07 -0.28
N ARG A 123 -6.17 13.32 -0.57
CA ARG A 123 -4.83 13.85 -0.28
C ARG A 123 -4.50 13.88 1.20
N HIS A 124 -5.52 13.94 2.06
CA HIS A 124 -5.41 13.78 3.50
C HIS A 124 -6.65 13.09 4.08
N HIS A 125 -6.49 12.48 5.25
CA HIS A 125 -7.60 11.98 6.05
C HIS A 125 -8.52 13.13 6.54
N PRO A 126 -9.84 12.93 6.75
CA PRO A 126 -10.73 13.93 7.37
C PRO A 126 -10.19 14.53 8.67
N ASP A 127 -9.61 13.67 9.52
CA ASP A 127 -9.03 14.08 10.81
C ASP A 127 -7.66 14.75 10.69
N ARG A 128 -7.18 15.00 9.47
CA ARG A 128 -5.90 15.67 9.19
C ARG A 128 -4.71 15.03 9.93
N ILE A 129 -4.61 13.70 9.80
CA ILE A 129 -3.55 12.91 10.41
C ILE A 129 -2.18 13.42 9.94
N ALA A 130 -1.31 13.78 10.87
CA ALA A 130 0.05 14.21 10.56
C ALA A 130 0.91 13.04 10.08
N THR A 131 1.82 13.30 9.14
CA THR A 131 2.83 12.31 8.74
C THR A 131 3.99 12.27 9.75
N PRO A 132 4.61 11.11 10.03
CA PRO A 132 5.80 11.03 10.87
C PRO A 132 6.98 11.85 10.35
N ALA A 133 7.18 11.85 9.02
CA ALA A 133 8.16 12.67 8.33
C ALA A 133 7.67 13.08 6.94
N SER A 134 8.26 14.14 6.38
CA SER A 134 7.96 14.61 5.02
C SER A 134 9.24 14.95 4.25
N ALA A 135 9.18 14.81 2.93
CA ALA A 135 10.25 15.22 2.02
C ALA A 135 9.62 15.73 0.71
N SER A 136 10.20 16.76 0.10
CA SER A 136 9.65 17.40 -1.10
C SER A 136 10.36 16.99 -2.39
N ASP A 137 11.41 16.17 -2.31
CA ASP A 137 12.19 15.74 -3.47
C ASP A 137 12.60 14.25 -3.40
N PRO A 138 12.67 13.56 -4.56
CA PRO A 138 13.07 12.14 -4.61
C PRO A 138 14.49 11.85 -4.13
N HIS A 139 15.40 12.81 -4.23
CA HIS A 139 16.81 12.63 -3.88
C HIS A 139 16.98 12.48 -2.36
N THR A 140 16.30 13.31 -1.58
CA THR A 140 16.24 13.23 -0.11
C THR A 140 15.70 11.87 0.34
N ILE A 141 14.61 11.39 -0.28
CA ILE A 141 14.02 10.08 0.02
C ILE A 141 15.02 8.95 -0.27
N ALA A 142 15.65 8.96 -1.44
CA ALA A 142 16.66 7.98 -1.81
C ALA A 142 17.84 7.97 -0.83
N ARG A 143 18.32 9.15 -0.40
CA ARG A 143 19.39 9.27 0.60
C ARG A 143 19.00 8.73 1.97
N GLN A 144 17.77 8.93 2.42
CA GLN A 144 17.28 8.37 3.68
C GLN A 144 17.26 6.84 3.63
N PHE A 145 16.76 6.27 2.52
CA PHE A 145 16.74 4.82 2.32
C PHE A 145 18.14 4.21 2.30
N GLU A 146 19.08 4.81 1.57
CA GLU A 146 20.48 4.38 1.54
C GLU A 146 21.17 4.53 2.90
N MET A 147 20.93 5.64 3.61
CA MET A 147 21.51 5.84 4.94
C MET A 147 21.03 4.77 5.92
N ALA A 148 19.74 4.42 5.90
CA ALA A 148 19.20 3.34 6.72
C ALA A 148 19.94 2.02 6.47
N ARG A 149 20.32 1.72 5.22
CA ARG A 149 21.13 0.53 4.91
C ARG A 149 22.56 0.66 5.43
N ASN A 150 23.19 1.82 5.25
CA ASN A 150 24.58 2.05 5.66
C ASN A 150 24.78 1.95 7.19
N ILE A 151 23.76 2.29 7.98
CA ILE A 151 23.80 2.16 9.46
C ILE A 151 23.29 0.81 9.97
N GLY A 152 23.00 -0.14 9.06
CA GLY A 152 22.63 -1.52 9.41
C GLY A 152 21.18 -1.71 9.82
N PHE A 153 20.28 -0.76 9.55
CA PHE A 153 18.85 -0.99 9.79
C PHE A 153 18.33 -2.07 8.84
N ARG A 154 17.40 -2.87 9.35
CA ARG A 154 16.69 -3.91 8.59
C ARG A 154 15.39 -3.30 8.02
N GLY A 155 14.62 -4.06 7.24
CA GLY A 155 13.33 -3.58 6.75
C GLY A 155 13.39 -2.57 5.61
N GLY A 156 12.22 -2.19 5.13
CA GLY A 156 11.99 -1.27 4.02
C GLY A 156 11.74 0.15 4.48
N MET A 157 11.09 0.92 3.62
CA MET A 157 10.65 2.29 3.87
C MET A 157 9.34 2.53 3.16
N LEU A 158 8.38 3.17 3.83
CA LEU A 158 7.12 3.57 3.22
C LEU A 158 7.22 5.02 2.75
N VAL A 159 6.96 5.23 1.46
CA VAL A 159 6.81 6.56 0.87
C VAL A 159 5.35 6.76 0.50
N ALA A 160 4.67 7.59 1.30
CA ALA A 160 3.30 7.98 1.08
C ALA A 160 3.25 9.14 0.07
N ASN A 161 2.62 8.93 -1.07
CA ASN A 161 2.52 9.87 -2.17
C ASN A 161 1.04 10.24 -2.40
N PRO A 162 0.60 11.43 -1.98
CA PRO A 162 -0.78 11.87 -2.14
C PRO A 162 -1.24 11.79 -3.59
N ILE A 163 -2.47 11.36 -3.81
CA ILE A 163 -3.14 11.43 -5.12
C ILE A 163 -3.07 12.87 -5.69
N PRO A 164 -2.97 13.08 -7.01
CA PRO A 164 -3.03 14.43 -7.55
C PRO A 164 -4.33 15.15 -7.16
N GLU A 165 -4.26 16.46 -6.93
CA GLU A 165 -5.40 17.27 -6.47
C GLU A 165 -6.60 17.23 -7.41
N ALA A 166 -6.36 17.23 -8.72
CA ALA A 166 -7.42 17.16 -9.72
C ALA A 166 -8.16 15.79 -9.74
N ASP A 167 -7.55 14.74 -9.19
CA ASP A 167 -8.05 13.37 -9.24
C ASP A 167 -8.62 12.91 -7.88
N GLU A 168 -8.52 13.73 -6.82
CA GLU A 168 -8.92 13.32 -5.49
C GLU A 168 -10.43 13.26 -5.29
N ILE A 169 -10.86 12.36 -4.41
CA ILE A 169 -12.16 12.47 -3.76
C ILE A 169 -11.88 12.98 -2.34
N PRO A 170 -12.34 14.18 -1.96
CA PRO A 170 -12.02 14.77 -0.66
C PRO A 170 -12.36 13.83 0.50
N GLY A 171 -11.55 13.86 1.55
CA GLY A 171 -11.71 12.97 2.71
C GLY A 171 -13.09 13.13 3.33
N GLU A 172 -13.59 14.35 3.41
CA GLU A 172 -14.90 14.71 3.97
C GLU A 172 -16.06 14.09 3.17
N VAL A 173 -15.84 13.82 1.87
CA VAL A 173 -16.79 13.10 1.01
C VAL A 173 -16.64 11.60 1.17
N MET A 174 -15.41 11.09 1.25
CA MET A 174 -15.14 9.66 1.37
C MET A 174 -15.49 9.08 2.75
N GLY A 175 -15.35 9.85 3.83
CA GLY A 175 -15.56 9.40 5.20
C GLY A 175 -16.94 8.75 5.41
N PRO A 176 -18.05 9.43 5.10
CA PRO A 176 -19.39 8.84 5.20
C PRO A 176 -19.60 7.62 4.30
N ILE A 177 -19.00 7.60 3.11
CA ILE A 177 -19.10 6.47 2.17
C ILE A 177 -18.39 5.23 2.72
N ILE A 178 -17.18 5.42 3.25
CA ILE A 178 -16.38 4.35 3.86
C ILE A 178 -17.09 3.82 5.11
N ALA A 179 -17.58 4.70 5.99
CA ALA A 179 -18.33 4.29 7.18
C ALA A 179 -19.55 3.44 6.83
N ARG A 180 -20.29 3.82 5.78
CA ARG A 180 -21.41 3.03 5.26
C ARG A 180 -20.94 1.66 4.75
N ALA A 181 -19.91 1.61 3.92
CA ALA A 181 -19.40 0.36 3.36
C ALA A 181 -18.89 -0.60 4.45
N VAL A 182 -18.22 -0.07 5.49
CA VAL A 182 -17.75 -0.85 6.64
C VAL A 182 -18.93 -1.44 7.42
N ALA A 183 -19.95 -0.63 7.75
CA ALA A 183 -21.13 -1.12 8.45
C ALA A 183 -21.87 -2.22 7.66
N GLU A 184 -21.98 -2.06 6.33
CA GLU A 184 -22.56 -3.08 5.46
C GLU A 184 -21.71 -4.37 5.40
N ALA A 185 -20.38 -4.27 5.49
CA ALA A 185 -19.48 -5.42 5.55
C ALA A 185 -19.59 -6.17 6.88
N GLU A 186 -19.69 -5.45 8.01
CA GLU A 186 -19.86 -6.06 9.34
C GLU A 186 -21.16 -6.87 9.45
N ALA A 187 -22.22 -6.39 8.79
CA ALA A 187 -23.50 -7.08 8.70
C ALA A 187 -23.49 -8.30 7.76
N ASN A 188 -22.44 -8.48 6.97
CA ASN A 188 -22.32 -9.56 5.98
C ASN A 188 -21.35 -10.66 6.45
N PRO A 189 -21.83 -11.89 6.75
CA PRO A 189 -20.98 -13.01 7.15
C PRO A 189 -19.88 -13.37 6.15
N ASP A 190 -20.10 -13.13 4.85
CA ASP A 190 -19.18 -13.47 3.76
C ASP A 190 -18.07 -12.44 3.57
N ALA A 191 -18.22 -11.24 4.14
CA ALA A 191 -17.28 -10.12 4.03
C ALA A 191 -16.22 -10.11 5.14
N LYS A 192 -15.68 -11.29 5.50
CA LYS A 192 -14.70 -11.46 6.59
C LYS A 192 -13.34 -11.94 6.09
N GLY A 193 -12.29 -11.64 6.87
CA GLY A 193 -10.92 -12.04 6.59
C GLY A 193 -10.47 -11.65 5.19
N LYS A 194 -9.99 -12.61 4.39
CA LYS A 194 -9.47 -12.35 3.03
C LYS A 194 -10.51 -11.76 2.05
N ASN A 195 -11.80 -11.90 2.34
CA ASN A 195 -12.91 -11.41 1.52
C ASN A 195 -13.37 -9.99 1.90
N ALA A 196 -12.93 -9.45 3.05
CA ALA A 196 -13.35 -8.14 3.52
C ALA A 196 -12.93 -7.01 2.55
N THR A 197 -11.65 -6.97 2.16
CA THR A 197 -11.15 -5.92 1.25
C THR A 197 -11.84 -5.93 -0.12
N PRO A 198 -11.98 -7.07 -0.83
CA PRO A 198 -12.73 -7.10 -2.09
C PRO A 198 -14.17 -6.61 -1.96
N PHE A 199 -14.89 -7.02 -0.90
CA PHE A 199 -16.25 -6.55 -0.64
C PHE A 199 -16.31 -5.03 -0.48
N LEU A 200 -15.45 -4.48 0.39
CA LEU A 200 -15.40 -3.05 0.68
C LEU A 200 -15.08 -2.21 -0.55
N LEU A 201 -14.10 -2.63 -1.35
CA LEU A 201 -13.71 -1.90 -2.56
C LEU A 201 -14.82 -1.93 -3.62
N ASN A 202 -15.49 -3.07 -3.82
CA ASN A 202 -16.64 -3.15 -4.74
C ASN A 202 -17.79 -2.28 -4.25
N ARG A 203 -18.06 -2.27 -2.95
CA ARG A 203 -19.15 -1.45 -2.44
C ARG A 203 -18.87 0.05 -2.56
N ILE A 204 -17.64 0.46 -2.31
CA ILE A 204 -17.22 1.86 -2.50
C ILE A 204 -17.30 2.26 -3.97
N LEU A 205 -16.98 1.35 -4.89
CA LEU A 205 -17.14 1.58 -6.33
C LEU A 205 -18.58 1.93 -6.69
N GLU A 206 -19.54 1.14 -6.20
CA GLU A 206 -20.97 1.40 -6.39
C GLU A 206 -21.40 2.73 -5.76
N LEU A 207 -20.98 2.99 -4.51
CA LEU A 207 -21.37 4.20 -3.77
C LEU A 207 -20.76 5.50 -4.32
N THR A 208 -19.74 5.39 -5.17
CA THR A 208 -19.06 6.53 -5.81
C THR A 208 -19.37 6.64 -7.30
N ASP A 209 -20.30 5.83 -7.82
CA ASP A 209 -20.65 5.76 -9.24
C ASP A 209 -19.40 5.60 -10.14
N GLY A 210 -18.45 4.77 -9.72
CA GLY A 210 -17.22 4.49 -10.46
C GLY A 210 -16.04 5.42 -10.16
N ARG A 211 -16.26 6.59 -9.55
CA ARG A 211 -15.21 7.60 -9.32
C ARG A 211 -14.02 7.07 -8.50
N SER A 212 -14.26 6.14 -7.57
CA SER A 212 -13.18 5.54 -6.79
C SER A 212 -12.21 4.71 -7.65
N LEU A 213 -12.67 4.14 -8.78
CA LEU A 213 -11.80 3.42 -9.71
C LEU A 213 -10.93 4.37 -10.51
N ASP A 214 -11.50 5.46 -11.02
CA ASP A 214 -10.77 6.49 -11.77
C ASP A 214 -9.65 7.09 -10.89
N ALA A 215 -10.00 7.47 -9.65
CA ALA A 215 -9.03 7.95 -8.67
C ALA A 215 -7.96 6.89 -8.33
N ASN A 216 -8.34 5.59 -8.28
CA ASN A 216 -7.40 4.50 -8.04
C ASN A 216 -6.40 4.31 -9.21
N VAL A 217 -6.83 4.50 -10.46
CA VAL A 217 -5.93 4.50 -11.61
C VAL A 217 -4.98 5.70 -11.55
N ALA A 218 -5.51 6.90 -11.26
CA ALA A 218 -4.71 8.12 -11.18
C ALA A 218 -3.61 8.03 -10.11
N LEU A 219 -3.94 7.55 -8.91
CA LEU A 219 -2.96 7.39 -7.83
C LEU A 219 -1.90 6.33 -8.16
N VAL A 220 -2.26 5.22 -8.82
CA VAL A 220 -1.28 4.18 -9.21
C VAL A 220 -0.27 4.75 -10.21
N LEU A 221 -0.75 5.50 -11.22
CA LEU A 221 0.12 6.16 -12.18
C LEU A 221 1.01 7.22 -11.51
N ASN A 222 0.47 7.97 -10.55
CA ASN A 222 1.25 8.96 -9.79
C ASN A 222 2.36 8.28 -8.96
N ASN A 223 2.04 7.18 -8.28
CA ASN A 223 2.98 6.41 -7.47
C ASN A 223 4.09 5.81 -8.33
N ALA A 224 3.76 5.25 -9.49
CA ALA A 224 4.73 4.71 -10.44
C ALA A 224 5.72 5.80 -10.92
N ARG A 225 5.23 7.01 -11.21
CA ARG A 225 6.09 8.14 -11.61
C ARG A 225 7.06 8.55 -10.50
N LEU A 226 6.60 8.65 -9.25
CA LEU A 226 7.48 9.00 -8.14
C LEU A 226 8.49 7.88 -7.85
N ALA A 227 8.05 6.63 -7.86
CA ALA A 227 8.91 5.46 -7.68
C ALA A 227 10.06 5.41 -8.70
N ALA A 228 9.76 5.67 -9.98
CA ALA A 228 10.78 5.72 -11.03
C ALA A 228 11.83 6.82 -10.77
N LYS A 229 11.40 7.99 -10.27
CA LYS A 229 12.32 9.08 -9.90
C LYS A 229 13.21 8.69 -8.73
N ILE A 230 12.64 8.09 -7.67
CA ILE A 230 13.41 7.61 -6.51
C ILE A 230 14.42 6.53 -6.91
N ALA A 231 13.98 5.55 -7.71
CA ALA A 231 14.87 4.50 -8.23
C ALA A 231 16.05 5.08 -9.02
N THR A 232 15.79 6.09 -9.86
CA THR A 232 16.84 6.80 -10.61
C THR A 232 17.85 7.47 -9.68
N GLU A 233 17.40 8.10 -8.59
CA GLU A 233 18.29 8.72 -7.60
C GLU A 233 19.13 7.68 -6.83
N LEU A 234 18.56 6.52 -6.52
CA LEU A 234 19.29 5.40 -5.89
C LEU A 234 20.40 4.85 -6.81
N GLU A 235 20.16 4.76 -8.11
CA GLU A 235 21.17 4.31 -9.08
C GLU A 235 22.31 5.34 -9.24
N LYS A 236 21.99 6.64 -9.29
CA LYS A 236 23.02 7.70 -9.30
C LYS A 236 23.91 7.65 -8.07
N ALA A 237 23.33 7.38 -6.90
CA ALA A 237 24.07 7.26 -5.64
C ALA A 237 24.93 5.98 -5.55
N ALA A 238 24.57 4.92 -6.28
CA ALA A 238 25.34 3.70 -6.37
C ALA A 238 26.55 3.83 -7.30
N GLY A 239 26.40 4.51 -8.45
CA GLY A 239 27.49 4.73 -9.41
C GLY A 239 28.59 5.72 -8.95
N ASN A 240 28.34 6.46 -7.87
CA ASN A 240 29.31 7.38 -7.25
C ASN A 240 30.12 6.74 -6.09
N ARG A 241 29.94 5.44 -5.83
CA ARG A 241 30.72 4.65 -4.85
C ARG A 241 31.66 3.70 -5.56
#